data_AF-A0A511Z4E5-F1
#
_entry.id   AF-A0A511Z4E5-F1
#
_cell.length_a   1.000
_cell.length_b   1.000
_cell.length_c   1.000
_cell.angle_alpha   90.00
_cell.angle_beta   90.00
_cell.angle_gamma   90.00
#
_symmetry.space_group_name_H-M   'P 1'
#
loop_
_entity.id
_entity.type
_entity.pdbx_description
1 polymer ?
#
loop_
_entity_poly.entity_id
_entity_poly.type
_entity_poly.pdbx_seq_one_letter_code
_entity_poly.pdbx_strand_id
1 'polypeptide(L)'
;MKNERGLTLVELLASLAIFGIILALIGSILITGIKTANRNTLNQQMQQEANYITEVVRKEYLRKNDKNIMDNTITFNVDNDVLKMNGTIISRDYQYTVSNIVRTDNPTRFSLTIEKDGLHYNVNTTFSKLE
;
A
#
# COMPACT_ATOMS: atom_id res chain seq x y z
N MET A 1 52.66 -38.97 -26.99
CA MET A 1 51.31 -39.56 -26.84
C MET A 1 50.54 -38.70 -25.84
N LYS A 2 49.42 -38.09 -26.22
CA LYS A 2 48.59 -37.24 -25.34
C LYS A 2 47.65 -38.13 -24.54
N ASN A 3 47.64 -37.94 -23.22
CA ASN A 3 46.82 -38.70 -22.28
C ASN A 3 45.47 -37.96 -22.09
N GLU A 4 44.49 -38.26 -22.94
CA GLU A 4 43.14 -37.69 -22.88
C GLU A 4 42.34 -38.42 -21.78
N ARG A 5 42.57 -38.09 -20.50
CA ARG A 5 41.76 -38.62 -19.40
C ARG A 5 40.35 -38.01 -19.47
N GLY A 6 39.36 -38.81 -19.87
CA GLY A 6 37.96 -38.42 -19.89
C GLY A 6 37.36 -38.19 -18.49
N LEU A 7 36.20 -37.54 -18.44
CA LEU A 7 35.43 -37.26 -17.23
C LEU A 7 34.92 -38.57 -16.61
N THR A 8 35.13 -38.78 -15.31
CA THR A 8 34.57 -39.96 -14.64
C THR A 8 33.09 -39.72 -14.28
N LEU A 9 32.30 -40.80 -14.24
CA LEU A 9 30.87 -40.73 -13.89
C LEU A 9 30.64 -40.11 -12.51
N VAL A 10 31.54 -40.41 -11.56
CA VAL A 10 31.47 -39.94 -10.17
C VAL A 10 31.70 -38.42 -10.10
N GLU A 11 32.67 -37.89 -10.85
CA GLU A 11 32.92 -36.44 -10.92
C GLU A 11 31.73 -35.70 -11.54
N LEU A 12 31.10 -36.27 -12.58
CA LEU A 12 29.88 -35.71 -13.17
C LEU A 12 28.72 -35.69 -12.17
N LEU A 13 28.50 -36.78 -11.44
CA LEU A 13 27.45 -36.87 -10.41
C LEU A 13 27.69 -35.87 -9.27
N ALA A 14 28.92 -35.76 -8.79
CA ALA A 14 29.29 -34.81 -7.74
C ALA A 14 29.05 -33.36 -8.18
N SER A 15 29.47 -33.01 -9.41
CA SER A 15 29.24 -31.67 -9.95
C SER A 15 27.74 -31.34 -10.13
N LEU A 16 26.94 -32.28 -10.63
CA LEU A 16 25.48 -32.12 -10.75
C LEU A 16 24.80 -31.98 -9.38
N ALA A 17 25.24 -32.74 -8.38
CA ALA A 17 24.71 -32.63 -7.02
C ALA A 17 24.98 -31.24 -6.43
N ILE A 18 26.22 -30.75 -6.54
CA ILE A 18 26.60 -29.40 -6.08
C ILE A 18 25.81 -28.33 -6.86
N PHE A 19 25.69 -28.49 -8.17
CA PHE A 19 24.94 -27.55 -9.01
C PHE A 19 23.46 -27.48 -8.62
N GLY A 20 22.82 -28.61 -8.34
CA GLY A 20 21.43 -28.65 -7.86
C GLY A 20 21.26 -27.90 -6.54
N ILE A 21 22.19 -28.04 -5.60
CA ILE A 21 22.18 -27.30 -4.33
C ILE A 21 22.28 -25.79 -4.59
N ILE A 22 23.20 -25.37 -5.46
CA ILE A 22 23.39 -23.96 -5.82
C ILE A 22 22.12 -23.39 -6.45
N LEU A 23 21.52 -24.10 -7.40
CA LEU A 23 20.27 -23.66 -8.04
C LEU A 23 19.12 -23.55 -7.06
N ALA A 24 18.98 -24.49 -6.11
CA ALA A 24 17.95 -24.43 -5.08
C ALA A 24 18.08 -23.17 -4.21
N LEU A 25 19.33 -22.83 -3.84
CA LEU A 25 19.62 -21.60 -3.07
C LEU A 25 19.26 -20.35 -3.86
N ILE A 26 19.70 -20.25 -5.12
CA ILE A 26 19.40 -19.11 -6.00
C ILE A 26 17.87 -18.96 -6.18
N GLY A 27 17.18 -20.07 -6.43
CA GLY A 27 15.73 -20.09 -6.60
C GLY A 27 14.98 -19.57 -5.38
N SER A 28 15.39 -19.98 -4.18
CA SER A 28 14.79 -19.49 -2.93
C SER A 28 14.94 -17.98 -2.74
N ILE A 29 16.14 -17.45 -3.03
CA ILE A 29 16.42 -16.01 -2.95
C ILE A 29 15.56 -15.25 -3.98
N LEU A 30 15.48 -15.75 -5.22
CA LEU A 30 14.69 -15.12 -6.27
C LEU A 30 13.20 -15.06 -5.92
N ILE A 31 12.62 -16.18 -5.46
CA ILE A 31 11.21 -16.24 -5.05
C ILE A 31 10.92 -15.26 -3.91
N THR A 32 11.82 -15.20 -2.93
CA THR A 32 11.70 -14.25 -1.81
C THR A 32 11.82 -12.80 -2.28
N GLY A 33 12.74 -12.52 -3.22
CA GLY A 33 12.91 -11.21 -3.81
C GLY A 33 11.65 -10.72 -4.53
N ILE A 34 11.06 -11.57 -5.37
CA ILE A 34 9.81 -11.24 -6.09
C ILE A 34 8.66 -10.97 -5.12
N LYS A 35 8.47 -11.83 -4.11
CA LYS A 35 7.42 -11.63 -3.09
C LYS A 35 7.60 -10.31 -2.35
N THR A 36 8.84 -9.98 -1.97
CA THR A 36 9.17 -8.74 -1.27
C THR A 36 8.93 -7.53 -2.16
N ALA A 37 9.34 -7.59 -3.43
CA ALA A 37 9.10 -6.53 -4.39
C ALA A 37 7.60 -6.23 -4.55
N ASN A 38 6.78 -7.27 -4.77
CA ASN A 38 5.33 -7.10 -4.89
C ASN A 38 4.70 -6.49 -3.64
N ARG A 39 5.10 -6.95 -2.44
CA ARG A 39 4.63 -6.42 -1.16
C ARG A 39 5.00 -4.94 -0.98
N ASN A 40 6.21 -4.56 -1.38
CA ASN A 40 6.67 -3.17 -1.32
C ASN A 40 5.91 -2.28 -2.31
N THR A 41 5.67 -2.77 -3.53
CA THR A 41 4.84 -2.04 -4.51
C THR A 41 3.43 -1.81 -3.99
N LEU A 42 2.80 -2.84 -3.40
CA LEU A 42 1.46 -2.69 -2.81
C LEU A 42 1.45 -1.69 -1.65
N ASN A 43 2.42 -1.76 -0.74
CA ASN A 43 2.57 -0.77 0.34
C ASN A 43 2.70 0.66 -0.20
N GLN A 44 3.47 0.86 -1.27
CA GLN A 44 3.66 2.16 -1.89
C GLN A 44 2.36 2.66 -2.54
N GLN A 45 1.63 1.79 -3.23
CA GLN A 45 0.33 2.12 -3.82
C GLN A 45 -0.68 2.52 -2.74
N MET A 46 -0.74 1.77 -1.63
CA MET A 46 -1.57 2.10 -0.48
C MET A 46 -1.21 3.48 0.08
N GLN A 47 0.07 3.76 0.32
CA GLN A 47 0.49 5.07 0.81
C GLN A 47 0.10 6.21 -0.14
N GLN A 48 0.25 6.01 -1.44
CA GLN A 48 -0.15 7.00 -2.45
C GLN A 48 -1.66 7.23 -2.44
N GLU A 49 -2.45 6.16 -2.33
CA GLU A 49 -3.91 6.24 -2.28
C GLU A 49 -4.39 6.97 -1.02
N ALA A 50 -3.84 6.62 0.15
CA ALA A 50 -4.16 7.28 1.40
C ALA A 50 -3.81 8.78 1.38
N ASN A 51 -2.66 9.13 0.78
CA ASN A 51 -2.28 10.53 0.58
C ASN A 51 -3.24 11.25 -0.36
N TYR A 52 -3.65 10.60 -1.46
CA TYR A 52 -4.63 11.14 -2.39
C TYR A 52 -5.97 11.41 -1.68
N ILE A 53 -6.51 10.44 -0.95
CA ILE A 53 -7.74 10.58 -0.16
C ILE A 53 -7.60 11.74 0.82
N THR A 54 -6.49 11.80 1.56
CA THR A 54 -6.22 12.86 2.54
C THR A 54 -6.23 14.25 1.90
N GLU A 55 -5.63 14.40 0.71
CA GLU A 55 -5.64 15.68 -0.01
C GLU A 55 -7.03 16.04 -0.55
N VAL A 56 -7.80 15.06 -1.04
CA VAL A 56 -9.18 15.29 -1.48
C VAL A 56 -10.04 15.76 -0.30
N VAL A 57 -9.91 15.10 0.85
CA VAL A 57 -10.61 15.47 2.08
C VAL A 57 -10.16 16.84 2.58
N ARG A 58 -8.86 17.14 2.56
CA ARG A 58 -8.33 18.46 2.94
C ARG A 58 -8.86 19.56 2.03
N LYS A 59 -8.90 19.35 0.72
CA LYS A 59 -9.46 20.33 -0.23
C LYS A 59 -10.91 20.61 0.06
N GLU A 60 -11.71 19.58 0.33
CA GLU A 60 -13.11 19.73 0.74
C GLU A 60 -13.22 20.42 2.10
N TYR A 61 -12.29 20.13 3.02
CA TYR A 61 -12.16 20.79 4.30
C TYR A 61 -12.01 22.32 4.11
N LEU A 62 -10.98 22.75 3.37
CA LEU A 62 -10.73 24.16 3.12
C LEU A 62 -11.85 24.83 2.31
N ARG A 63 -12.41 24.15 1.30
CA ARG A 63 -13.46 24.69 0.43
C ARG A 63 -14.73 25.09 1.19
N LYS A 64 -15.24 24.22 2.09
CA LYS A 64 -16.45 24.60 2.86
C LYS A 64 -16.16 25.68 3.91
N ASN A 65 -14.91 25.79 4.37
CA ASN A 65 -14.51 26.82 5.31
C ASN A 65 -14.58 28.21 4.65
N ASP A 66 -13.99 28.35 3.45
CA ASP A 66 -13.98 29.62 2.73
C ASP A 66 -15.36 30.09 2.30
N LYS A 67 -16.29 29.15 2.08
CA LYS A 67 -17.65 29.44 1.63
C LYS A 67 -18.67 29.65 2.77
N ASN A 68 -18.26 29.61 4.05
CA ASN A 68 -19.16 29.71 5.21
C ASN A 68 -20.39 28.79 5.08
N ILE A 69 -20.19 27.58 4.55
CA ILE A 69 -21.29 26.63 4.33
C ILE A 69 -21.77 26.11 5.69
N MET A 70 -23.06 26.28 5.98
CA MET A 70 -23.70 25.87 7.24
C MET A 70 -23.61 24.36 7.51
N ASP A 71 -23.40 23.56 6.47
CA ASP A 71 -23.10 22.13 6.59
C ASP A 71 -21.61 21.90 6.88
N ASN A 72 -21.35 21.77 8.17
CA ASN A 72 -20.04 21.62 8.75
C ASN A 72 -19.56 20.16 8.84
N THR A 73 -20.25 19.24 8.13
CA THR A 73 -19.93 17.81 8.14
C THR A 73 -19.33 17.38 6.80
N ILE A 74 -18.30 16.54 6.85
CA ILE A 74 -17.84 15.72 5.71
C ILE A 74 -18.23 14.29 6.04
N THR A 75 -19.11 13.73 5.22
CA THR A 75 -19.64 12.39 5.40
C THR A 75 -18.86 11.39 4.56
N PHE A 76 -18.49 10.28 5.16
CA PHE A 76 -17.88 9.15 4.51
C PHE A 76 -18.85 7.97 4.55
N ASN A 77 -18.91 7.24 3.45
CA ASN A 77 -19.63 5.99 3.35
C ASN A 77 -18.71 4.96 2.70
N VAL A 78 -18.59 3.80 3.33
CA VAL A 78 -17.81 2.67 2.84
C VAL A 78 -18.80 1.59 2.44
N ASP A 79 -18.75 1.19 1.17
CA ASP A 79 -19.68 0.23 0.56
C ASP A 79 -18.88 -0.65 -0.40
N ASN A 80 -18.73 -1.94 -0.05
CA ASN A 80 -18.00 -2.95 -0.85
C ASN A 80 -16.69 -2.44 -1.47
N ASP A 81 -15.70 -2.10 -0.63
CA ASP A 81 -14.38 -1.60 -1.04
C ASP A 81 -14.41 -0.29 -1.85
N VAL A 82 -15.50 0.46 -1.77
CA VAL A 82 -15.63 1.80 -2.34
C VAL A 82 -15.78 2.82 -1.22
N LEU A 83 -14.89 3.81 -1.20
CA LEU A 83 -14.99 4.97 -0.33
C LEU A 83 -15.70 6.10 -1.07
N LYS A 84 -16.81 6.57 -0.49
CA LYS A 84 -17.57 7.73 -0.95
C LYS A 84 -17.43 8.86 0.05
N MET A 85 -17.20 10.08 -0.45
CA MET A 85 -17.23 11.33 0.32
C MET A 85 -18.38 12.19 -0.19
N ASN A 86 -19.32 12.53 0.69
CA ASN A 86 -20.52 13.30 0.35
C ASN A 86 -21.26 12.72 -0.88
N GLY A 87 -21.34 11.39 -0.98
CA GLY A 87 -21.97 10.68 -2.09
C GLY A 87 -21.11 10.50 -3.35
N THR A 88 -19.97 11.19 -3.47
CA THR A 88 -19.04 11.03 -4.59
C THR A 88 -17.99 9.96 -4.30
N ILE A 89 -17.73 9.06 -5.24
CA ILE A 89 -16.69 8.04 -5.08
C ILE A 89 -15.31 8.71 -5.16
N ILE A 90 -14.48 8.47 -4.14
CA ILE A 90 -13.12 9.02 -4.05
C ILE A 90 -12.04 7.95 -4.07
N SER A 91 -12.35 6.69 -3.76
CA SER A 91 -11.38 5.59 -3.82
C SER A 91 -12.07 4.23 -3.96
N ARG A 92 -11.35 3.23 -4.49
CA ARG A 92 -11.83 1.87 -4.77
C ARG A 92 -10.74 0.83 -4.49
N ASP A 93 -11.17 -0.41 -4.30
CA ASP A 93 -10.33 -1.62 -4.25
C ASP A 93 -9.47 -1.76 -2.98
N TYR A 94 -9.87 -1.11 -1.88
CA TYR A 94 -9.29 -1.26 -0.55
C TYR A 94 -10.41 -1.36 0.49
N GLN A 95 -10.11 -1.96 1.63
CA GLN A 95 -10.97 -1.86 2.80
C GLN A 95 -10.66 -0.56 3.54
N TYR A 96 -11.69 0.19 3.94
CA TYR A 96 -11.52 1.50 4.57
C TYR A 96 -12.12 1.52 5.97
N THR A 97 -11.39 2.12 6.90
CA THR A 97 -11.95 2.60 8.17
C THR A 97 -11.69 4.09 8.27
N VAL A 98 -12.75 4.89 8.28
CA VAL A 98 -12.68 6.36 8.34
C VAL A 98 -13.85 6.89 9.15
N SER A 99 -13.62 7.96 9.90
CA SER A 99 -14.66 8.64 10.67
C SER A 99 -15.15 9.89 9.94
N ASN A 100 -16.45 10.16 10.03
CA ASN A 100 -17.02 11.43 9.59
C ASN A 100 -16.31 12.59 10.28
N ILE A 101 -16.10 13.67 9.54
CA ILE A 101 -15.52 14.89 10.08
C ILE A 101 -16.66 15.85 10.40
N VAL A 102 -16.77 16.28 11.65
CA VAL A 102 -17.63 17.39 12.07
C VAL A 102 -16.69 18.49 12.55
N ARG A 103 -16.74 19.70 11.98
CA ARG A 103 -15.82 20.78 12.39
C ARG A 103 -16.32 21.52 13.62
N THR A 104 -16.44 20.80 14.73
CA THR A 104 -16.68 21.44 16.03
C THR A 104 -15.46 22.21 16.50
N ASP A 105 -14.26 21.78 16.10
CA ASP A 105 -12.98 22.29 16.61
C ASP A 105 -11.99 22.57 15.46
N ASN A 106 -11.20 23.65 15.59
CA ASN A 106 -10.05 23.95 14.75
C ASN A 106 -8.78 23.86 15.62
N PRO A 107 -7.83 22.93 15.37
CA PRO A 107 -7.75 22.02 14.22
C PRO A 107 -8.65 20.78 14.33
N THR A 108 -9.16 20.30 13.19
CA THR A 108 -10.00 19.09 13.12
C THR A 108 -9.18 17.84 12.84
N ARG A 109 -9.38 16.76 13.60
CA ARG A 109 -8.66 15.49 13.39
C ARG A 109 -9.24 14.70 12.22
N PHE A 110 -8.37 14.04 11.47
CA PHE A 110 -8.71 13.08 10.43
C PHE A 110 -7.91 11.80 10.62
N SER A 111 -8.61 10.67 10.62
CA SER A 111 -8.02 9.33 10.68
C SER A 111 -8.60 8.47 9.57
N LEU A 112 -7.71 7.83 8.82
CA LEU A 112 -8.03 6.92 7.74
C LEU A 112 -7.14 5.68 7.88
N THR A 113 -7.75 4.51 7.86
CA THR A 113 -7.05 3.25 7.67
C THR A 113 -7.49 2.64 6.35
N ILE A 114 -6.51 2.22 5.55
CA ILE A 114 -6.71 1.43 4.35
C ILE A 114 -6.06 0.06 4.52
N GLU A 115 -6.71 -0.98 4.01
CA GLU A 115 -6.24 -2.36 4.10
C GLU A 115 -6.41 -3.10 2.77
N LYS A 116 -5.40 -3.91 2.41
CA LYS A 116 -5.38 -4.79 1.23
C LYS A 116 -4.36 -5.91 1.39
N ASP A 117 -4.75 -7.13 1.07
CA ASP A 117 -3.89 -8.33 1.12
C ASP A 117 -3.12 -8.51 2.45
N GLY A 118 -3.76 -8.17 3.57
CA GLY A 118 -3.18 -8.25 4.93
C GLY A 118 -2.15 -7.16 5.26
N LEU A 119 -1.94 -6.19 4.36
CA LEU A 119 -1.23 -4.95 4.62
C LEU A 119 -2.23 -3.89 5.08
N HIS A 120 -1.82 -3.06 6.04
CA HIS A 120 -2.59 -1.91 6.49
C HIS A 120 -1.73 -0.65 6.43
N TYR A 121 -2.35 0.47 6.10
CA TYR A 121 -1.72 1.78 6.17
C TYR A 121 -2.66 2.75 6.88
N ASN A 122 -2.12 3.50 7.84
CA ASN A 122 -2.89 4.42 8.67
C ASN A 122 -2.38 5.85 8.47
N VAL A 123 -3.31 6.76 8.20
CA VAL A 123 -3.10 8.19 8.22
C VAL A 123 -3.79 8.76 9.44
N ASN A 124 -3.02 9.45 10.29
CA ASN A 124 -3.53 10.31 11.33
C ASN A 124 -2.99 11.72 11.10
N THR A 125 -3.89 12.67 10.89
CA THR A 125 -3.51 14.06 10.63
C THR A 125 -4.55 15.01 11.19
N THR A 126 -4.26 16.30 11.10
CA THR A 126 -5.14 17.38 11.50
C THR A 126 -5.27 18.38 10.37
N PHE A 127 -6.48 18.84 10.12
CA PHE A 127 -6.75 19.94 9.20
C PHE A 127 -6.95 21.23 9.99
N SER A 128 -6.19 22.25 9.64
CA SER A 128 -6.35 23.61 10.16
C SER A 128 -6.40 24.59 9.00
N LYS A 129 -6.98 25.77 9.25
CA LYS A 129 -6.75 26.92 8.38
C LYS A 129 -5.32 27.43 8.63
N LEU A 130 -4.61 27.81 7.57
CA LEU A 130 -3.43 28.67 7.72
C LEU A 130 -3.96 30.09 7.96
N GLU A 131 -3.63 30.66 9.12
CA GLU A 131 -3.91 32.07 9.45
C GLU A 131 -3.13 33.02 8.53
#